data_AF-A0A7J4JVM7-F1
#
_entry.id   AF-A0A7J4JVM7-F1
#
_cell.length_a   1.000
_cell.length_b   1.000
_cell.length_c   1.000
_cell.angle_alpha   90.00
_cell.angle_beta   90.00
_cell.angle_gamma   90.00
#
_symmetry.space_group_name_H-M   'P 1'
#
loop_
_entity.id
_entity.type
_entity.pdbx_description
1 polymer ?
#
loop_
_entity_poly.entity_id
_entity_poly.type
_entity_poly.pdbx_seq_one_letter_code
_entity_poly.pdbx_strand_id
1 'polypeptide(L)'
;MLGFTLSKFSLLILVVAIFGIVSFFTLQLTESLKSKALTDMLANNASIASEMMSSPSYCDALLVKIPETVKLSTSEMYYVMRISTQPVPNSEKSYLIFSAASRASPEQTVAASSSPTTASVTIYDNSYSNPVDAQEGILLDPSARSSELSDAFYLVKEIDSQGKVLLFVFPCAISGGIQSNCRNAKKAVGSKVHASDLVKKFKCDEENE
;
A
#
# COMPACT_ATOMS: atom_id res chain seq x y z
N MET A 1 -48.73 -43.63 -1.47
CA MET A 1 -47.75 -43.03 -0.52
C MET A 1 -46.39 -42.75 -1.17
N LEU A 2 -45.83 -43.65 -1.99
CA LEU A 2 -44.54 -43.48 -2.69
C LEU A 2 -44.43 -42.21 -3.57
N GLY A 3 -45.50 -41.79 -4.25
CA GLY A 3 -45.49 -40.56 -5.07
C GLY A 3 -45.39 -39.26 -4.27
N PHE A 4 -45.86 -39.27 -3.02
CA PHE A 4 -45.78 -38.10 -2.12
C PHE A 4 -44.37 -37.95 -1.54
N THR A 5 -43.69 -39.07 -1.26
CA THR A 5 -42.28 -39.09 -0.88
C THR A 5 -41.36 -38.72 -2.03
N LEU A 6 -41.66 -39.15 -3.27
CA LEU A 6 -40.86 -38.76 -4.46
C LEU A 6 -40.96 -37.26 -4.73
N SER A 7 -42.15 -36.67 -4.64
CA SER A 7 -42.39 -35.23 -4.84
C SER A 7 -41.69 -34.35 -3.79
N LYS A 8 -41.64 -34.81 -2.53
CA LYS A 8 -40.90 -34.12 -1.46
C LYS A 8 -39.39 -34.22 -1.62
N PHE A 9 -38.87 -35.35 -2.10
CA PHE A 9 -37.45 -35.51 -2.39
C PHE A 9 -37.00 -34.64 -3.56
N SER A 10 -37.79 -34.56 -4.65
CA SER A 10 -37.47 -33.68 -5.78
C SER A 10 -37.49 -32.20 -5.39
N LEU A 11 -38.44 -31.79 -4.54
CA LEU A 11 -38.49 -30.42 -4.00
C LEU A 11 -37.30 -30.13 -3.07
N LEU A 12 -36.90 -31.09 -2.24
CA LEU A 12 -35.74 -30.94 -1.35
C LEU A 12 -34.43 -30.80 -2.14
N ILE A 13 -34.24 -31.60 -3.19
CA ILE A 13 -33.06 -31.49 -4.09
C ILE A 13 -33.04 -30.11 -4.75
N LEU A 14 -34.18 -29.62 -5.23
CA LEU A 14 -34.27 -28.29 -5.85
C LEU A 14 -33.90 -27.18 -4.86
N VAL A 15 -34.41 -27.22 -3.63
CA VAL A 15 -34.09 -26.22 -2.60
C VAL A 15 -32.61 -26.26 -2.22
N VAL A 16 -32.04 -27.45 -2.06
CA VAL A 16 -30.61 -27.62 -1.77
C VAL A 16 -29.74 -27.09 -2.92
N ALA A 17 -30.13 -27.37 -4.18
CA ALA A 17 -29.43 -26.87 -5.35
C ALA A 17 -29.46 -25.33 -5.42
N ILE A 18 -30.63 -24.71 -5.23
CA ILE A 18 -30.76 -23.25 -5.20
C ILE A 18 -29.93 -22.66 -4.06
N PHE A 19 -30.00 -23.24 -2.87
CA PHE A 19 -29.20 -22.78 -1.72
C PHE A 19 -27.69 -22.87 -1.98
N GLY A 20 -27.23 -23.96 -2.60
CA GLY A 20 -25.83 -24.13 -2.99
C GLY A 20 -25.38 -23.08 -4.00
N ILE A 21 -26.20 -22.80 -5.01
CA ILE A 21 -25.93 -21.76 -6.02
C ILE A 21 -25.85 -20.38 -5.34
N VAL A 22 -26.83 -20.02 -4.52
CA VAL A 22 -26.85 -18.74 -3.80
C VAL A 22 -25.62 -18.61 -2.90
N SER A 23 -25.29 -19.65 -2.13
CA SER A 23 -24.13 -19.65 -1.24
C SER A 23 -22.81 -19.50 -2.00
N PHE A 24 -22.67 -20.14 -3.16
CA PHE A 24 -21.49 -19.99 -4.00
C PHE A 24 -21.34 -18.54 -4.50
N PHE A 25 -22.44 -17.95 -5.00
CA PHE A 25 -22.41 -16.57 -5.48
C PHE A 25 -22.17 -15.55 -4.36
N THR A 26 -22.71 -15.75 -3.16
CA THR A 26 -22.47 -14.82 -2.04
C THR A 26 -21.03 -14.83 -1.57
N LEU A 27 -20.37 -15.99 -1.54
CA LEU A 27 -18.94 -16.10 -1.23
C LEU A 27 -18.09 -15.41 -2.29
N GLN A 28 -18.32 -15.69 -3.58
CA GLN A 28 -17.61 -15.07 -4.70
C GLN A 28 -17.79 -13.54 -4.75
N LEU A 29 -19.00 -13.06 -4.48
CA LEU A 29 -19.28 -11.63 -4.40
C LEU A 29 -18.49 -10.98 -3.26
N THR A 30 -18.41 -11.64 -2.11
CA THR A 30 -17.67 -11.13 -0.94
C THR A 30 -16.17 -11.00 -1.24
N GLU A 31 -15.57 -11.98 -1.92
CA GLU A 31 -14.17 -11.92 -2.35
C GLU A 31 -13.93 -10.81 -3.38
N SER A 32 -14.83 -10.67 -4.35
CA SER A 32 -14.75 -9.61 -5.37
C SER A 32 -14.83 -8.21 -4.74
N LEU A 33 -15.74 -8.02 -3.78
CA LEU A 33 -15.86 -6.74 -3.06
C LEU A 33 -14.60 -6.44 -2.25
N LYS A 34 -13.97 -7.44 -1.61
CA LYS A 34 -12.71 -7.27 -0.87
C LYS A 34 -11.59 -6.77 -1.78
N SER A 35 -11.41 -7.44 -2.93
CA SER A 35 -10.41 -7.03 -3.93
C SER A 35 -10.69 -5.63 -4.46
N LYS A 36 -11.97 -5.28 -4.70
CA LYS A 36 -12.36 -3.94 -5.15
C LYS A 36 -12.03 -2.86 -4.12
N ALA A 37 -12.39 -3.06 -2.85
CA ALA A 37 -12.11 -2.09 -1.79
C ALA A 37 -10.60 -1.87 -1.58
N LEU A 38 -9.80 -2.93 -1.66
CA LEU A 38 -8.34 -2.82 -1.66
C LEU A 38 -7.83 -2.06 -2.88
N THR A 39 -8.32 -2.40 -4.08
CA THR A 39 -7.93 -1.73 -5.33
C THR A 39 -8.21 -0.24 -5.28
N ASP A 40 -9.37 0.17 -4.76
CA ASP A 40 -9.74 1.59 -4.65
C ASP A 40 -8.84 2.35 -3.67
N MET A 41 -8.49 1.73 -2.54
CA MET A 41 -7.53 2.29 -1.59
C MET A 41 -6.13 2.44 -2.21
N LEU A 42 -5.64 1.41 -2.90
CA LEU A 42 -4.34 1.44 -3.56
C LEU A 42 -4.31 2.45 -4.71
N ALA A 43 -5.41 2.60 -5.45
CA ALA A 43 -5.56 3.60 -6.49
C ALA A 43 -5.54 5.02 -5.92
N ASN A 44 -6.17 5.25 -4.77
CA ASN A 44 -6.06 6.52 -4.06
C ASN A 44 -4.62 6.82 -3.64
N ASN A 45 -3.90 5.84 -3.09
CA ASN A 45 -2.48 6.01 -2.72
C ASN A 45 -1.59 6.29 -3.96
N ALA A 46 -1.85 5.60 -5.08
CA ALA A 46 -1.16 5.83 -6.34
C ALA A 46 -1.46 7.22 -6.93
N SER A 47 -2.71 7.70 -6.83
CA SER A 47 -3.12 9.05 -7.24
C SER A 47 -2.40 10.11 -6.42
N ILE A 48 -2.41 9.97 -5.09
CA ILE A 48 -1.71 10.86 -4.17
C ILE A 48 -0.22 10.95 -4.51
N ALA A 49 0.45 9.82 -4.72
CA ALA A 49 1.86 9.80 -5.11
C ALA A 49 2.07 10.48 -6.47
N SER A 50 1.18 10.23 -7.44
CA SER A 50 1.23 10.83 -8.77
C SER A 50 1.07 12.35 -8.74
N GLU A 51 0.11 12.85 -7.96
CA GLU A 51 -0.15 14.28 -7.76
C GLU A 51 1.02 14.97 -7.09
N MET A 52 1.61 14.33 -6.08
CA MET A 52 2.81 14.84 -5.43
C MET A 52 3.99 14.92 -6.41
N MET A 53 4.20 13.89 -7.24
CA MET A 53 5.25 13.89 -8.26
C MET A 53 5.03 14.95 -9.35
N SER A 54 3.78 15.24 -9.72
CA SER A 54 3.44 16.25 -10.74
C SER A 54 3.34 17.69 -10.21
N SER A 55 3.32 17.88 -8.88
CA SER A 55 3.36 19.19 -8.25
C SER A 55 4.53 20.05 -8.75
N PRO A 56 4.37 21.37 -8.91
CA PRO A 56 5.48 22.26 -9.29
C PRO A 56 6.44 22.55 -8.13
N SER A 57 6.11 22.15 -6.90
CA SER A 57 6.96 22.37 -5.72
C SER A 57 8.31 21.67 -5.85
N TYR A 58 9.37 22.38 -5.45
CA TYR A 58 10.74 21.86 -5.36
C TYR A 58 10.88 20.79 -4.29
N CYS A 59 10.08 20.86 -3.23
CA CYS A 59 10.13 19.92 -2.12
C CYS A 59 8.73 19.71 -1.54
N ASP A 60 8.22 18.49 -1.62
CA ASP A 60 6.95 18.11 -1.01
C ASP A 60 7.18 16.92 -0.08
N ALA A 61 6.47 16.89 1.05
CA ALA A 61 6.49 15.74 1.94
C ALA A 61 5.07 15.42 2.39
N LEU A 62 4.67 14.16 2.25
CA LEU A 62 3.34 13.71 2.61
C LEU A 62 3.39 12.43 3.41
N LEU A 63 2.64 12.42 4.52
CA LEU A 63 2.41 11.24 5.33
C LEU A 63 1.11 10.57 4.89
N VAL A 64 1.20 9.34 4.42
CA VAL A 64 0.04 8.52 4.06
C VAL A 64 -0.22 7.49 5.15
N LYS A 65 -1.41 7.54 5.74
CA LYS A 65 -1.85 6.57 6.75
C LYS A 65 -2.50 5.38 6.07
N ILE A 66 -2.17 4.19 6.54
CA ILE A 66 -2.70 2.92 6.05
C ILE A 66 -3.67 2.39 7.12
N PRO A 67 -4.95 2.13 6.78
CA PRO A 67 -5.88 1.57 7.75
C PRO A 67 -5.49 0.13 8.10
N GLU A 68 -5.61 -0.25 9.37
CA GLU A 68 -5.33 -1.62 9.86
C GLU A 68 -6.13 -2.68 9.09
N THR A 69 -7.39 -2.35 8.79
CA THR A 69 -8.32 -3.25 8.10
C THR A 69 -9.07 -2.52 7.00
N VAL A 70 -9.43 -3.27 5.95
CA VAL A 70 -10.48 -2.84 5.02
C VAL A 70 -11.81 -3.40 5.50
N LYS A 71 -12.75 -2.50 5.81
CA LYS A 71 -14.10 -2.87 6.29
C LYS A 71 -15.04 -3.09 5.11
N LEU A 72 -15.70 -4.24 5.08
CA LEU A 72 -16.79 -4.53 4.16
C LEU A 72 -18.03 -4.91 4.97
N SER A 73 -18.91 -3.95 5.23
CA SER A 73 -20.22 -4.06 5.90
C SER A 73 -20.33 -4.96 7.14
N THR A 74 -20.03 -6.25 7.04
CA THR A 74 -20.08 -7.27 8.10
C THR A 74 -18.74 -8.02 8.32
N SER A 75 -17.71 -7.77 7.50
CA SER A 75 -16.40 -8.44 7.55
C SER A 75 -15.27 -7.42 7.55
N GLU A 76 -14.23 -7.68 8.33
CA GLU A 76 -12.95 -6.97 8.26
C GLU A 76 -11.92 -7.87 7.58
N MET A 77 -11.04 -7.27 6.78
CA MET A 77 -9.90 -7.95 6.17
C MET A 77 -8.61 -7.32 6.62
N TYR A 78 -7.74 -8.13 7.21
CA TYR A 78 -6.36 -7.79 7.51
C TYR A 78 -5.50 -8.07 6.27
N TYR A 79 -4.60 -7.15 5.95
CA TYR A 79 -3.81 -7.20 4.73
C TYR A 79 -2.40 -6.69 4.99
N VAL A 80 -1.51 -7.02 4.08
CA VAL A 80 -0.18 -6.42 3.98
C VAL A 80 -0.11 -5.64 2.68
N MET A 81 0.52 -4.47 2.70
CA MET A 81 0.73 -3.64 1.52
C MET A 81 2.21 -3.72 1.11
N ARG A 82 2.48 -3.79 -0.19
CA ARG A 82 3.83 -3.69 -0.73
C ARG A 82 3.94 -2.45 -1.60
N ILE A 83 5.01 -1.68 -1.42
CA ILE A 83 5.37 -0.57 -2.30
C ILE A 83 6.65 -0.97 -3.02
N SER A 84 6.59 -1.05 -4.35
CA SER A 84 7.74 -1.36 -5.19
C SER A 84 7.74 -0.50 -6.45
N THR A 85 8.79 -0.63 -7.24
CA THR A 85 8.89 0.01 -8.54
C THR A 85 9.26 -0.99 -9.61
N GLN A 86 8.82 -0.73 -10.84
CA GLN A 86 9.18 -1.53 -11.99
C GLN A 86 9.66 -0.62 -13.13
N PRO A 87 10.92 -0.73 -13.58
CA PRO A 87 11.38 0.04 -14.72
C PRO A 87 10.66 -0.40 -16.00
N VAL A 88 10.34 0.55 -16.88
CA VAL A 88 9.79 0.25 -18.20
C VAL A 88 10.96 -0.04 -19.15
N PRO A 89 11.00 -1.21 -19.81
CA PRO A 89 12.08 -1.53 -20.74
C PRO A 89 12.24 -0.44 -21.81
N ASN A 90 13.48 0.01 -22.04
CA ASN A 90 13.83 1.04 -23.02
C ASN A 90 13.20 2.42 -22.76
N SER A 91 12.87 2.75 -21.50
CA SER A 91 12.37 4.07 -21.12
C SER A 91 13.02 4.55 -19.81
N GLU A 92 13.09 5.87 -19.63
CA GLU A 92 13.42 6.48 -18.32
C GLU A 92 12.25 6.44 -17.34
N LYS A 93 11.10 5.91 -17.78
CA LYS A 93 9.91 5.77 -16.94
C LYS A 93 10.00 4.51 -16.08
N SER A 94 9.47 4.61 -14.88
CA SER A 94 9.19 3.48 -14.00
C SER A 94 7.72 3.52 -13.57
N TYR A 95 7.18 2.38 -13.14
CA TYR A 95 5.90 2.31 -12.46
C TYR A 95 6.16 2.26 -10.97
N LEU A 96 5.56 3.17 -10.21
CA LEU A 96 5.42 3.03 -8.76
C LEU A 96 4.19 2.15 -8.50
N ILE A 97 4.39 0.99 -7.87
CA ILE A 97 3.38 -0.04 -7.69
C ILE A 97 3.04 -0.14 -6.21
N PHE A 98 1.75 -0.03 -5.92
CA PHE A 98 1.16 -0.32 -4.63
C PHE A 98 0.37 -1.60 -4.78
N SER A 99 0.76 -2.67 -4.08
CA SER A 99 0.02 -3.93 -4.08
C SER A 99 -0.40 -4.30 -2.67
N ALA A 100 -1.44 -5.12 -2.57
CA ALA A 100 -1.91 -5.65 -1.30
C ALA A 100 -2.18 -7.14 -1.42
N ALA A 101 -1.86 -7.85 -0.35
CA ALA A 101 -2.12 -9.27 -0.18
C ALA A 101 -2.87 -9.51 1.13
N SER A 102 -3.61 -10.60 1.21
CA SER A 102 -4.16 -11.05 2.49
C SER A 102 -3.02 -11.36 3.45
N ARG A 103 -3.15 -10.94 4.71
CA ARG A 103 -2.13 -11.23 5.73
C ARG A 103 -1.91 -12.74 5.93
N ALA A 104 -2.94 -13.55 5.70
CA ALA A 104 -2.84 -15.02 5.78
C ALA A 104 -2.05 -15.64 4.63
N SER A 105 -1.88 -14.92 3.51
CA SER A 105 -1.21 -15.40 2.29
C SER A 105 -0.47 -14.25 1.61
N PRO A 106 0.62 -13.74 2.22
CA PRO A 106 1.29 -12.50 1.78
C PRO A 106 1.95 -12.62 0.40
N GLU A 107 2.22 -13.84 -0.07
CA GLU A 107 2.78 -14.11 -1.39
C GLU A 107 1.77 -13.95 -2.54
N GLN A 108 0.47 -13.95 -2.23
CA GLN A 108 -0.59 -13.85 -3.23
C GLN A 108 -1.17 -12.45 -3.27
N THR A 109 -0.75 -11.67 -4.27
CA THR A 109 -1.31 -10.34 -4.53
C THR A 109 -2.80 -10.44 -4.83
N VAL A 110 -3.62 -9.76 -4.03
CA VAL A 110 -5.09 -9.70 -4.17
C VAL A 110 -5.52 -8.47 -4.97
N ALA A 111 -4.77 -7.39 -4.85
CA ALA A 111 -5.01 -6.13 -5.55
C ALA A 111 -3.69 -5.40 -5.82
N ALA A 112 -3.63 -4.66 -6.90
CA ALA A 112 -2.51 -3.79 -7.21
C ALA A 112 -2.99 -2.55 -7.97
N SER A 113 -2.32 -1.43 -7.74
CA SER A 113 -2.46 -0.21 -8.52
C SER A 113 -1.08 0.36 -8.78
N SER A 114 -0.89 0.96 -9.96
CA SER A 114 0.40 1.49 -10.38
C SER A 114 0.24 2.86 -10.98
N SER A 115 1.18 3.76 -10.70
CA SER A 115 1.28 5.05 -11.37
C SER A 115 2.60 5.15 -12.15
N PRO A 116 2.58 5.53 -13.44
CA PRO A 116 3.79 5.79 -14.19
C PRO A 116 4.49 7.05 -13.64
N THR A 117 5.81 7.01 -13.53
CA THR A 117 6.62 8.13 -13.07
C THR A 117 7.95 8.21 -13.81
N THR A 118 8.44 9.44 -13.98
CA THR A 118 9.82 9.74 -14.43
C THR A 118 10.74 10.05 -13.25
N ALA A 119 10.22 10.02 -12.02
CA ALA A 119 11.02 10.27 -10.83
C ALA A 119 11.97 9.09 -10.56
N SER A 120 13.16 9.41 -10.05
CA SER A 120 14.04 8.40 -9.47
C SER A 120 13.53 8.03 -8.08
N VAL A 121 12.94 6.84 -7.96
CA VAL A 121 12.35 6.37 -6.72
C VAL A 121 13.37 5.59 -5.91
N THR A 122 13.57 6.01 -4.66
CA THR A 122 14.39 5.29 -3.68
C THR A 122 13.49 4.88 -2.51
N ILE A 123 13.43 3.57 -2.24
CA ILE A 123 12.63 3.00 -1.17
C ILE A 123 13.56 2.57 -0.04
N TYR A 124 13.27 2.93 1.21
CA TYR A 124 14.04 2.53 2.39
C TYR A 124 13.27 1.51 3.23
N ASP A 125 13.99 0.63 3.90
CA ASP A 125 13.45 -0.32 4.86
C ASP A 125 13.05 0.35 6.20
N ASN A 126 12.56 -0.47 7.14
CA ASN A 126 12.21 -0.04 8.51
C ASN A 126 13.41 0.46 9.33
N SER A 127 14.64 0.10 8.94
CA SER A 127 15.85 0.56 9.61
C SER A 127 16.31 1.94 9.14
N TYR A 128 15.77 2.42 8.01
CA TYR A 128 16.13 3.67 7.35
C TYR A 128 17.62 3.77 6.99
N SER A 129 18.34 2.66 7.08
CA SER A 129 19.80 2.65 7.02
C SER A 129 20.29 2.50 5.59
N ASN A 130 19.58 1.68 4.81
CA ASN A 130 19.91 1.37 3.42
C ASN A 130 18.65 1.39 2.55
N PRO A 131 18.76 1.85 1.29
CA PRO A 131 17.70 1.63 0.32
C PRO A 131 17.56 0.13 0.05
N VAL A 132 16.32 -0.33 -0.11
CA VAL A 132 16.03 -1.69 -0.55
C VAL A 132 16.10 -1.78 -2.08
N ASP A 133 16.18 -3.00 -2.61
CA ASP A 133 15.94 -3.19 -4.03
C ASP A 133 14.54 -2.67 -4.37
N ALA A 134 14.50 -1.69 -5.27
CA ALA A 134 13.27 -1.01 -5.62
C ALA A 134 12.26 -1.96 -6.29
N GLN A 135 12.70 -3.07 -6.90
CA GLN A 135 11.80 -4.09 -7.47
C GLN A 135 11.19 -5.01 -6.42
N GLU A 136 11.97 -5.40 -5.41
CA GLU A 136 11.47 -6.17 -4.26
C GLU A 136 10.52 -5.32 -3.41
N GLY A 137 10.87 -4.04 -3.23
CA GLY A 137 10.08 -3.06 -2.51
C GLY A 137 10.08 -3.28 -1.00
N ILE A 138 9.13 -2.64 -0.33
CA ILE A 138 8.92 -2.79 1.12
C ILE A 138 7.56 -3.38 1.42
N LEU A 139 7.49 -4.19 2.48
CA LEU A 139 6.26 -4.75 3.02
C LEU A 139 5.82 -3.94 4.25
N LEU A 140 4.55 -3.58 4.28
CA LEU A 140 3.88 -2.79 5.31
C LEU A 140 2.76 -3.63 5.91
N ASP A 141 2.87 -3.98 7.19
CA ASP A 141 1.80 -4.64 7.96
C ASP A 141 1.19 -3.63 8.95
N PRO A 142 0.04 -3.01 8.61
CA PRO A 142 -0.63 -2.05 9.49
C PRO A 142 -1.28 -2.72 10.72
N SER A 143 -1.28 -4.06 10.80
CA SER A 143 -1.89 -4.86 11.88
C SER A 143 -0.87 -5.62 12.73
N ALA A 144 0.43 -5.33 12.57
CA ALA A 144 1.48 -5.91 13.39
C ALA A 144 1.46 -5.32 14.81
N ARG A 145 1.81 -6.12 15.83
CA ARG A 145 1.70 -5.73 17.25
C ARG A 145 3.03 -5.29 17.87
N SER A 146 4.03 -4.91 17.09
CA SER A 146 5.41 -4.70 17.56
C SER A 146 6.20 -3.69 16.72
N SER A 147 7.54 -3.72 16.82
CA SER A 147 8.49 -2.90 16.03
C SER A 147 8.37 -3.05 14.51
N GLU A 148 7.62 -4.05 14.04
CA GLU A 148 7.33 -4.26 12.61
C GLU A 148 6.06 -3.52 12.15
N LEU A 149 5.32 -2.90 13.07
CA LEU A 149 4.16 -2.09 12.74
C LEU A 149 4.54 -0.96 11.81
N SER A 150 3.95 -0.99 10.61
CA SER A 150 4.10 0.07 9.61
C SER A 150 2.70 0.42 9.10
N ASP A 151 1.95 1.14 9.92
CA ASP A 151 0.60 1.64 9.61
C ASP A 151 0.62 2.94 8.81
N ALA A 152 1.80 3.38 8.37
CA ALA A 152 1.96 4.55 7.52
C ALA A 152 3.23 4.47 6.68
N PHE A 153 3.31 5.35 5.70
CA PHE A 153 4.54 5.61 4.96
C PHE A 153 4.65 7.10 4.64
N TYR A 154 5.88 7.57 4.50
CA TYR A 154 6.17 8.90 3.99
C TYR A 154 6.53 8.82 2.51
N LEU A 155 6.05 9.81 1.79
CA LEU A 155 6.56 10.21 0.49
C LEU A 155 7.30 11.53 0.69
N VAL A 156 8.53 11.63 0.20
CA VAL A 156 9.27 12.88 0.16
C VAL A 156 9.78 13.06 -1.27
N LYS A 157 9.39 14.16 -1.89
CA LYS A 157 9.80 14.54 -3.22
C LYS A 157 10.79 15.68 -3.09
N GLU A 158 11.87 15.58 -3.85
CA GLU A 158 12.82 16.67 -4.02
C GLU A 158 13.15 16.83 -5.51
N ILE A 159 13.43 18.05 -5.95
CA ILE A 159 14.01 18.32 -7.26
C ILE A 159 15.50 18.61 -7.05
N ASP A 160 16.36 17.81 -7.68
CA ASP A 160 17.80 17.98 -7.57
C ASP A 160 18.28 19.24 -8.33
N SER A 161 19.56 19.59 -8.17
CA SER A 161 20.15 20.74 -8.87
C SER A 161 20.21 20.58 -10.40
N GLN A 162 19.96 19.38 -10.93
CA GLN A 162 19.88 19.08 -12.36
C GLN A 162 18.43 19.09 -12.88
N GLY A 163 17.45 19.39 -12.02
CA GLY A 163 16.03 19.39 -12.37
C GLY A 163 15.38 18.00 -12.39
N LYS A 164 16.06 16.96 -11.91
CA LYS A 164 15.50 15.60 -11.81
C LYS A 164 14.64 15.48 -10.56
N VAL A 165 13.49 14.86 -10.72
CA VAL A 165 12.58 14.56 -9.61
C VAL A 165 13.06 13.30 -8.90
N LEU A 166 13.34 13.43 -7.61
CA LEU A 166 13.66 12.34 -6.70
C LEU A 166 12.46 12.07 -5.81
N LEU A 167 12.11 10.79 -5.63
CA LEU A 167 11.06 10.38 -4.70
C LEU A 167 11.63 9.39 -3.70
N PHE A 168 11.58 9.75 -2.42
CA PHE A 168 11.95 8.90 -1.31
C PHE A 168 10.70 8.34 -0.65
N VAL A 169 10.66 7.02 -0.49
CA VAL A 169 9.57 6.31 0.17
C VAL A 169 10.13 5.57 1.37
N PHE A 170 9.51 5.73 2.54
CA PHE A 170 9.92 4.99 3.73
C PHE A 170 8.76 4.68 4.67
N PRO A 171 8.76 3.48 5.27
CA PRO A 171 7.73 3.01 6.19
C PRO A 171 7.81 3.73 7.54
N CYS A 172 6.69 3.94 8.21
CA CYS A 172 6.70 4.42 9.59
C CYS A 172 5.44 4.01 10.37
N ALA A 173 5.49 4.21 11.68
CA ALA A 173 4.42 3.91 12.61
C ALA A 173 3.83 5.20 13.22
N ILE A 174 2.50 5.30 13.25
CA ILE A 174 1.73 6.38 13.89
C ILE A 174 1.05 5.88 15.15
N SER A 175 0.38 4.72 15.09
CA SER A 175 -0.52 4.25 16.16
C SER A 175 0.19 3.45 17.28
N GLY A 176 1.53 3.48 17.32
CA GLY A 176 2.35 2.59 18.14
C GLY A 176 2.60 2.99 19.59
N GLY A 177 1.87 3.96 20.17
CA GLY A 177 1.83 4.30 21.61
C GLY A 177 3.12 4.78 22.31
N ILE A 178 4.30 4.33 21.87
CA ILE A 178 5.60 4.57 22.50
C ILE A 178 6.62 5.18 21.51
N GLN A 179 6.44 5.02 20.19
CA GLN A 179 7.22 5.77 19.18
C GLN A 179 6.39 6.03 17.93
N SER A 180 5.82 7.22 17.78
CA SER A 180 5.54 7.75 16.45
C SER A 180 6.89 8.04 15.78
N ASN A 181 7.44 7.05 15.06
CA ASN A 181 8.80 7.13 14.53
C ASN A 181 8.88 7.88 13.20
N CYS A 182 7.75 8.20 12.58
CA CYS A 182 7.62 8.92 11.32
C CYS A 182 8.50 10.17 11.18
N ARG A 183 8.54 11.04 12.21
CA ARG A 183 9.40 12.24 12.20
C ARG A 183 10.89 11.87 12.30
N ASN A 184 11.22 10.85 13.08
CA ASN A 184 12.58 10.38 13.24
C ASN A 184 13.07 9.65 11.98
N ALA A 185 12.20 8.88 11.33
CA ALA A 185 12.42 8.25 10.04
C ALA A 185 12.74 9.32 8.98
N LYS A 186 11.93 10.38 8.89
CA LYS A 186 12.19 11.51 8.00
C LYS A 186 13.58 12.12 8.23
N LYS A 187 13.94 12.37 9.49
CA LYS A 187 15.27 12.91 9.84
C LYS A 187 16.40 11.94 9.50
N ALA A 188 16.23 10.64 9.77
CA ALA A 188 17.21 9.61 9.50
C ALA A 188 17.49 9.51 7.99
N VAL A 189 16.44 9.39 7.18
CA VAL A 189 16.57 9.36 5.72
C VAL A 189 17.15 10.66 5.18
N GLY A 190 16.66 11.82 5.64
CA GLY A 190 17.18 13.13 5.20
C GLY A 190 18.68 13.29 5.48
N SER A 191 19.16 12.81 6.64
CA SER A 191 20.59 12.83 6.98
C SER A 191 21.46 11.91 6.13
N LYS A 192 20.87 10.87 5.52
CA LYS A 192 21.55 9.94 4.62
C LYS A 192 21.63 10.50 3.21
N VAL A 193 20.53 11.08 2.72
CA VAL A 193 20.45 11.67 1.39
C VAL A 193 21.39 12.89 1.27
N HIS A 194 21.41 13.75 2.29
CA HIS A 194 22.17 15.01 2.28
C HIS A 194 23.43 14.99 3.18
N ALA A 195 24.15 13.86 3.21
CA ALA A 195 25.26 13.64 4.14
C ALA A 195 26.40 14.68 4.07
N SER A 196 26.53 15.42 2.95
CA SER A 196 27.56 16.43 2.71
C SER A 196 27.16 17.87 3.05
N ASP A 197 25.87 18.16 3.23
CA ASP A 197 25.40 19.51 3.57
C ASP A 197 25.32 19.68 5.09
N LEU A 198 26.01 20.70 5.62
CA LEU A 198 26.16 20.95 7.06
C LEU A 198 24.84 21.28 7.81
N VAL A 199 23.71 21.36 7.09
CA VAL A 199 22.37 21.51 7.63
C VAL A 199 21.58 20.22 7.37
N LYS A 200 21.68 19.29 8.31
CA LYS A 200 21.03 17.97 8.27
C LYS A 200 19.51 18.11 8.35
N LYS A 201 18.81 18.01 7.22
CA LYS A 201 17.37 17.76 7.06
C LYS A 201 17.08 17.59 5.56
N PHE A 202 15.92 17.06 5.18
CA PHE A 202 15.45 17.25 3.80
C PHE A 202 15.26 18.76 3.58
N LYS A 203 15.42 19.26 2.34
CA LYS A 203 15.17 20.69 2.04
C LYS A 203 13.75 21.12 2.44
N CYS A 204 12.83 20.15 2.49
CA CYS A 204 11.43 20.29 2.86
C CYS A 204 11.17 20.70 4.32
N ASP A 205 12.17 20.69 5.20
CA ASP A 205 12.00 21.06 6.62
C ASP A 205 12.21 22.56 6.90
N GLU A 206 12.71 23.35 5.93
CA GLU A 206 12.93 24.79 6.11
C GLU A 206 11.74 25.67 5.64
N GLU A 207 10.78 25.11 4.88
CA GLU A 207 9.65 25.88 4.33
C GLU A 207 8.31 25.67 5.07
N ASN A 208 8.26 24.82 6.11
CA ASN A 208 7.01 24.47 6.83
C ASN A 208 7.06 24.70 8.36
N GLU A 209 8.03 25.47 8.87
CA GLU A 209 8.01 26.06 10.22
C GLU A 209 7.64 27.55 10.16
#